data_AF-A0A392NTR8-F1
#
_entry.id   AF-A0A392NTR8-F1
#
_cell.length_a   1.000
_cell.length_b   1.000
_cell.length_c   1.000
_cell.angle_alpha   90.00
_cell.angle_beta   90.00
_cell.angle_gamma   90.00
#
_symmetry.space_group_name_H-M   'P 1'
#
loop_
_entity.id
_entity.type
_entity.pdbx_description
1 polymer ?
#
loop_
_entity_poly.entity_id
_entity_poly.type
_entity_poly.pdbx_seq_one_letter_code
_entity_poly.pdbx_strand_id
1 'polypeptide(L)'
;MLGCQGFIEDLDMIDLLLLGHRFTWYNSNGRSMSRIDRVLVSPEWLELWGAYGWREQEVTGWMGFVLKGKLRGLKVRLKEWNKVEFGNVEGRMKKLVEDIQDLDVRGEIMGLAPHEVNLRKALFEEFWKLQKFKEASIVQRSRSKWLSQGDANSKFFH
;
A
#
# COMPACT_ATOMS: atom_id res chain seq x y z
N MET A 1 -24.62 6.41 -19.00
CA MET A 1 -23.34 6.95 -18.49
C MET A 1 -23.24 6.53 -17.03
N LEU A 2 -22.67 5.35 -16.75
CA LEU A 2 -22.47 4.91 -15.38
C LEU A 2 -21.38 5.83 -14.79
N GLY A 3 -21.78 6.71 -13.88
CA GLY A 3 -20.86 7.66 -13.23
C GLY A 3 -19.87 6.94 -12.30
N CYS A 4 -19.18 7.71 -11.47
CA CYS A 4 -18.24 7.22 -10.44
C CYS A 4 -18.79 6.03 -9.60
N GLN A 5 -20.11 5.93 -9.44
CA GLN A 5 -20.78 4.83 -8.77
C GLN A 5 -20.61 3.47 -9.48
N GLY A 6 -20.74 3.43 -10.81
CA GLY A 6 -20.53 2.18 -11.57
C GLY A 6 -19.10 1.70 -11.49
N PHE A 7 -18.13 2.61 -11.50
CA PHE A 7 -16.71 2.27 -11.29
C PHE A 7 -16.42 1.66 -9.91
N ILE A 8 -17.08 2.17 -8.86
CA ILE A 8 -16.93 1.65 -7.50
C ILE A 8 -17.50 0.23 -7.41
N GLU A 9 -18.66 -0.01 -8.02
CA GLU A 9 -19.33 -1.31 -8.07
C GLU A 9 -18.55 -2.32 -8.93
N ASP A 10 -18.08 -1.91 -10.11
CA ASP A 10 -17.32 -2.76 -11.04
C ASP A 10 -15.98 -3.23 -10.46
N LEU A 11 -15.39 -2.43 -9.55
CA LEU A 11 -14.12 -2.75 -8.88
C LEU A 11 -14.30 -3.30 -7.47
N ASP A 12 -15.54 -3.57 -7.05
CA ASP A 12 -15.89 -4.06 -5.71
C ASP A 12 -15.24 -3.25 -4.57
N MET A 13 -15.21 -1.92 -4.74
CA MET A 13 -14.60 -1.03 -3.76
C MET A 13 -15.62 -0.50 -2.76
N ILE A 14 -15.18 -0.31 -1.53
CA ILE A 14 -15.97 0.25 -0.43
C ILE A 14 -15.58 1.71 -0.21
N ASP A 15 -16.56 2.62 -0.26
CA ASP A 15 -16.38 4.00 0.20
C ASP A 15 -16.40 4.04 1.74
N LEU A 16 -15.24 4.33 2.33
CA LEU A 16 -15.13 4.53 3.77
C LEU A 16 -15.90 5.78 4.19
N LEU A 17 -17.07 5.54 4.78
CA LEU A 17 -17.85 6.60 5.42
C LEU A 17 -17.02 7.27 6.52
N LEU A 18 -16.92 8.60 6.41
CA LEU A 18 -16.44 9.43 7.51
C LEU A 18 -17.59 9.50 8.50
N LEU A 19 -17.46 8.79 9.62
CA LEU A 19 -18.50 8.73 10.66
C LEU A 19 -18.95 10.15 11.03
N GLY A 20 -20.26 10.40 10.89
CA GLY A 20 -20.92 11.61 11.42
C GLY A 20 -21.24 12.73 10.42
N HIS A 21 -20.68 12.75 9.20
CA HIS A 21 -20.89 13.89 8.29
C HIS A 21 -21.08 13.48 6.83
N ARG A 22 -22.16 14.00 6.21
CA ARG A 22 -22.61 13.63 4.85
C ARG A 22 -21.84 14.31 3.71
N PHE A 23 -21.11 15.40 3.97
CA PHE A 23 -20.50 16.23 2.94
C PHE A 23 -19.06 16.62 3.30
N THR A 24 -18.19 16.70 2.28
CA THR A 24 -16.77 17.10 2.42
C THR A 24 -16.48 18.43 1.74
N TRP A 25 -17.40 18.90 0.89
CA TRP A 25 -17.35 20.20 0.24
C TRP A 25 -18.63 21.00 0.48
N TYR A 26 -18.45 22.30 0.67
CA TYR A 26 -19.51 23.26 0.92
C TYR A 26 -19.30 24.46 -0.01
N ASN A 27 -20.36 24.87 -0.70
CA ASN A 27 -20.33 26.09 -1.49
C ASN A 27 -20.22 27.30 -0.54
N SER A 28 -19.47 28.33 -0.93
CA SER A 28 -19.32 29.59 -0.18
C SER A 28 -20.66 30.29 0.07
N ASN A 29 -21.66 30.05 -0.78
CA ASN A 29 -23.02 30.56 -0.61
C ASN A 29 -23.85 29.77 0.42
N GLY A 30 -23.34 28.66 0.97
CA GLY A 30 -24.00 27.81 1.97
C GLY A 30 -25.22 27.00 1.46
N ARG A 31 -25.56 27.07 0.18
CA ARG A 31 -26.78 26.46 -0.39
C ARG A 31 -26.56 25.11 -1.06
N SER A 32 -25.32 24.76 -1.34
CA SER A 32 -24.97 23.49 -1.99
C SER A 32 -23.86 22.80 -1.21
N MET A 33 -24.03 21.50 -0.98
CA MET A 33 -23.08 20.65 -0.29
C MET A 33 -22.94 19.35 -1.07
N SER A 34 -21.72 18.82 -1.15
CA SER A 34 -21.44 17.56 -1.85
C SER A 34 -20.32 16.80 -1.15
N ARG A 35 -20.28 15.49 -1.36
CA ARG A 35 -19.18 14.62 -0.93
C ARG A 35 -18.31 14.35 -2.15
N ILE A 36 -17.23 15.10 -2.27
CA ILE A 36 -16.27 14.98 -3.38
C ILE A 36 -14.99 14.24 -2.95
N ASP A 37 -14.69 14.21 -1.65
CA ASP A 37 -13.56 13.48 -1.10
C ASP A 37 -14.03 12.10 -0.66
N ARG A 38 -13.57 11.07 -1.37
CA ARG A 38 -13.89 9.66 -1.09
C ARG A 38 -12.60 8.89 -0.80
N VAL A 39 -12.70 7.96 0.14
CA VAL A 39 -11.61 7.02 0.43
C VAL A 39 -12.13 5.64 0.07
N LEU A 40 -11.64 5.11 -1.04
CA LEU A 40 -12.08 3.84 -1.59
C LEU A 40 -11.08 2.76 -1.17
N VAL A 41 -11.58 1.67 -0.59
CA VAL A 41 -10.77 0.55 -0.08
C VAL A 41 -11.37 -0.77 -0.54
N SER A 42 -10.55 -1.81 -0.68
CA SER A 42 -11.08 -3.15 -0.95
C SER A 42 -11.72 -3.76 0.31
N PRO A 43 -12.59 -4.77 0.17
CA PRO A 43 -13.19 -5.48 1.30
C PRO A 43 -12.14 -6.10 2.23
N GLU A 44 -11.09 -6.70 1.69
CA GLU A 44 -9.98 -7.30 2.45
C GLU A 44 -9.23 -6.24 3.24
N TRP A 45 -9.05 -5.06 2.66
CA TRP A 45 -8.45 -3.93 3.36
C TRP A 45 -9.33 -3.50 4.53
N LEU A 46 -10.65 -3.41 4.34
CA LEU A 46 -11.60 -3.05 5.40
C LEU A 46 -11.63 -4.08 6.53
N GLU A 47 -11.50 -5.36 6.22
CA GLU A 47 -11.43 -6.43 7.21
C GLU A 47 -10.16 -6.29 8.07
N LEU A 48 -9.01 -6.08 7.44
CA LEU A 48 -7.72 -5.97 8.13
C LEU A 48 -7.55 -4.64 8.89
N TRP A 49 -8.05 -3.53 8.34
CA TRP A 49 -7.73 -2.18 8.81
C TRP A 49 -8.94 -1.34 9.22
N GLY A 50 -10.16 -1.79 8.96
CA GLY A 50 -11.38 -0.98 9.10
C GLY A 50 -11.85 -0.75 10.53
N ALA A 51 -11.90 -1.80 11.35
CA ALA A 51 -12.36 -1.71 12.75
C ALA A 51 -11.33 -1.00 13.62
N TYR A 52 -10.18 -1.63 13.83
CA TYR A 52 -9.11 -1.17 14.72
C TYR A 52 -8.34 0.02 14.15
N GLY A 53 -8.19 0.06 12.82
CA GLY A 53 -7.33 1.00 12.13
C GLY A 53 -7.98 2.34 11.82
N TRP A 54 -9.29 2.38 11.56
CA TRP A 54 -9.99 3.56 11.05
C TRP A 54 -11.16 4.02 11.92
N ARG A 55 -12.10 3.12 12.24
CA ARG A 55 -13.34 3.46 12.96
C ARG A 55 -13.08 3.86 14.41
N GLU A 56 -12.27 3.10 15.12
CA GLU A 56 -11.96 3.29 16.56
C GLU A 56 -11.12 4.54 16.88
N GLN A 57 -10.58 5.23 15.87
CA GLN A 57 -9.85 6.47 16.11
C GLN A 57 -10.82 7.60 16.52
N GLU A 58 -10.70 8.06 17.76
CA GLU A 58 -11.37 9.25 18.26
C GLU A 58 -10.59 10.51 17.85
N VAL A 59 -11.12 11.23 16.86
CA VAL A 59 -10.58 12.53 16.43
C VAL A 59 -11.75 13.47 16.29
N THR A 60 -11.69 14.61 16.97
CA THR A 60 -12.73 15.65 16.98
C THR A 60 -12.22 16.92 16.31
N GLY A 61 -13.13 17.77 15.83
CA GLY A 61 -12.81 19.01 15.12
C GLY A 61 -13.46 19.09 13.75
N TRP A 62 -13.04 20.04 12.93
CA TRP A 62 -13.55 20.18 11.56
C TRP A 62 -13.09 19.02 10.66
N MET A 63 -13.83 18.72 9.60
CA MET A 63 -13.70 17.45 8.86
C MET A 63 -12.32 17.15 8.29
N GLY A 64 -11.63 18.14 7.73
CA GLY A 64 -10.27 17.93 7.21
C GLY A 64 -9.28 17.61 8.33
N PHE A 65 -9.50 18.13 9.54
CA PHE A 65 -8.70 17.75 10.71
C PHE A 65 -8.98 16.30 11.14
N VAL A 66 -10.25 15.89 11.19
CA VAL A 66 -10.65 14.50 11.50
C VAL A 66 -10.07 13.52 10.48
N LEU A 67 -10.19 13.81 9.19
CA LEU A 67 -9.64 13.00 8.10
C LEU A 67 -8.11 12.89 8.21
N LYS A 68 -7.42 14.03 8.39
CA LYS A 68 -5.96 14.08 8.57
C LYS A 68 -5.51 13.29 9.80
N GLY A 69 -6.25 13.37 10.90
CA GLY A 69 -5.99 12.61 12.12
C GLY A 69 -6.12 11.11 11.89
N LYS A 70 -7.24 10.67 11.29
CA LYS A 70 -7.48 9.26 10.97
C LYS A 70 -6.44 8.68 10.01
N LEU A 71 -6.06 9.43 8.97
CA LEU A 71 -4.98 9.04 8.05
C LEU A 71 -3.62 8.93 8.77
N ARG A 72 -3.34 9.80 9.75
CA ARG A 72 -2.11 9.73 10.55
C ARG A 72 -2.06 8.48 11.41
N GLY A 73 -3.13 8.14 12.13
CA GLY A 73 -3.16 6.93 12.96
C GLY A 73 -3.08 5.66 12.12
N LEU A 74 -3.73 5.64 10.96
CA LEU A 74 -3.62 4.56 9.99
C LEU A 74 -2.17 4.41 9.48
N LYS A 75 -1.50 5.52 9.14
CA LYS A 75 -0.09 5.52 8.69
C LYS A 75 0.84 4.87 9.70
N VAL A 76 0.65 5.09 11.00
CA VAL A 76 1.49 4.49 12.05
C VAL A 76 1.34 2.97 12.04
N ARG A 77 0.10 2.47 11.98
CA ARG A 77 -0.17 1.02 11.93
C ARG A 77 0.36 0.36 10.67
N LEU A 78 0.16 0.98 9.50
CA LEU A 78 0.69 0.47 8.25
C LEU A 78 2.23 0.42 8.24
N LYS A 79 2.90 1.34 8.94
CA LYS A 79 4.36 1.27 9.12
C LYS A 79 4.79 0.08 9.96
N GLU A 80 4.11 -0.18 11.07
CA GLU A 80 4.45 -1.33 11.93
C GLU A 80 4.22 -2.65 11.20
N TRP A 81 3.07 -2.79 10.54
CA TRP A 81 2.79 -3.95 9.71
C TRP A 81 3.79 -4.12 8.57
N ASN A 82 4.17 -3.02 7.90
CA ASN A 82 5.19 -3.09 6.86
C ASN A 82 6.54 -3.59 7.39
N LYS A 83 6.90 -3.19 8.62
CA LYS A 83 8.11 -3.66 9.29
C LYS A 83 8.04 -5.15 9.66
N VAL A 84 6.88 -5.64 10.10
CA VAL A 84 6.68 -7.05 10.45
C VAL A 84 6.66 -7.94 9.21
N GLU A 85 5.86 -7.59 8.20
CA GLU A 85 5.67 -8.41 7.01
C GLU A 85 6.88 -8.39 6.08
N PHE A 86 7.43 -7.20 5.81
CA PHE A 86 8.47 -7.03 4.80
C PHE A 86 9.84 -6.84 5.43
N GLY A 87 9.92 -6.16 6.58
CA GLY A 87 11.15 -5.97 7.33
C GLY A 87 12.30 -5.46 6.46
N ASN A 88 13.51 -5.99 6.71
CA ASN A 88 14.68 -5.69 5.89
C ASN A 88 14.73 -6.57 4.63
N VAL A 89 13.90 -6.24 3.64
CA VAL A 89 13.85 -6.95 2.35
C VAL A 89 15.22 -7.02 1.69
N GLU A 90 15.99 -5.92 1.71
CA GLU A 90 17.31 -5.89 1.07
C GLU A 90 18.31 -6.79 1.80
N GLY A 91 18.29 -6.81 3.13
CA GLY A 91 19.10 -7.74 3.93
C GLY A 91 18.75 -9.20 3.69
N ARG A 92 17.46 -9.53 3.57
CA ARG A 92 16.99 -10.88 3.23
C ARG A 92 17.46 -11.30 1.84
N MET A 93 17.31 -10.42 0.85
CA MET A 93 17.81 -10.68 -0.52
C MET A 93 19.31 -10.91 -0.54
N LYS A 94 20.08 -10.09 0.18
CA LYS A 94 21.54 -10.27 0.28
C LYS A 94 21.89 -11.65 0.85
N LYS A 95 21.26 -12.03 1.95
CA LYS A 95 21.48 -13.35 2.55
C LYS A 95 21.10 -14.50 1.61
N LEU A 96 19.97 -14.39 0.90
CA LEU A 96 19.56 -15.40 -0.08
C LEU A 96 20.60 -15.55 -1.19
N VAL A 97 21.18 -14.45 -1.68
CA VAL A 97 22.25 -14.48 -2.68
C VAL A 97 23.51 -15.17 -2.12
N GLU A 98 23.90 -14.86 -0.89
CA GLU A 98 25.04 -15.50 -0.21
C GLU A 98 24.81 -17.01 -0.05
N ASP A 99 23.65 -17.43 0.47
CA ASP A 99 23.30 -18.84 0.68
C ASP A 99 23.23 -19.63 -0.65
N ILE A 100 22.72 -19.01 -1.73
CA ILE A 100 22.72 -19.58 -3.08
C ILE A 100 24.14 -19.75 -3.59
N GLN A 101 24.98 -18.73 -3.43
CA GLN A 101 26.38 -18.77 -3.90
C GLN A 101 27.18 -19.85 -3.19
N ASP A 102 26.98 -20.04 -1.89
CA ASP A 102 27.62 -21.11 -1.12
C ASP A 102 27.24 -22.52 -1.63
N LEU A 103 25.97 -22.72 -2.00
CA LEU A 103 25.51 -23.98 -2.60
C LEU A 103 26.05 -24.16 -4.03
N ASP A 104 26.17 -23.09 -4.81
CA ASP A 104 26.72 -23.14 -6.17
C ASP A 104 28.19 -23.56 -6.14
N VAL A 105 29.00 -22.93 -5.28
CA VAL A 105 30.42 -23.28 -5.07
C VAL A 105 30.57 -24.72 -4.57
N ARG A 106 29.75 -25.16 -3.62
CA ARG A 106 29.77 -26.55 -3.14
C ARG A 106 29.46 -27.53 -4.28
N GLY A 107 28.45 -27.21 -5.10
CA GLY A 107 28.02 -28.01 -6.24
C GLY A 107 29.12 -28.18 -7.29
N GLU A 108 29.96 -27.18 -7.48
CA GLU A 108 31.11 -27.24 -8.40
C GLU A 108 32.25 -28.14 -7.87
N ILE A 109 32.48 -28.14 -6.55
CA ILE A 109 33.60 -28.87 -5.94
C ILE A 109 33.27 -30.36 -5.78
N MET A 110 32.10 -30.68 -5.24
CA MET A 110 31.77 -32.04 -4.81
C MET A 110 30.41 -32.56 -5.30
N GLY A 111 29.66 -31.73 -6.04
CA GLY A 111 28.26 -31.99 -6.35
C GLY A 111 27.33 -31.69 -5.18
N LEU A 112 26.01 -31.60 -5.46
CA LEU A 112 24.98 -31.37 -4.46
C LEU A 112 24.17 -32.64 -4.20
N ALA A 113 23.86 -32.90 -2.94
CA ALA A 113 22.89 -33.91 -2.57
C ALA A 113 21.47 -33.49 -3.01
N PRO A 114 20.52 -34.44 -3.21
CA PRO A 114 19.16 -34.12 -3.64
C PRO A 114 18.43 -33.08 -2.76
N HIS A 115 18.67 -33.11 -1.44
CA HIS A 115 18.08 -32.14 -0.51
C HIS A 115 18.69 -30.73 -0.67
N GLU A 116 19.97 -30.62 -1.00
CA GLU A 116 20.65 -29.35 -1.26
C GLU A 116 20.18 -28.74 -2.59
N VAL A 117 19.93 -29.57 -3.60
CA VAL A 117 19.31 -29.13 -4.86
C VAL A 117 17.92 -28.55 -4.61
N ASN A 118 17.12 -29.19 -3.75
CA ASN A 118 15.80 -28.69 -3.37
C ASN A 118 15.89 -27.41 -2.56
N LEU A 119 16.84 -27.32 -1.63
CA LEU A 119 17.10 -26.09 -0.87
C LEU A 119 17.47 -24.94 -1.81
N ARG A 120 18.40 -25.15 -2.74
CA ARG A 120 18.80 -24.15 -3.74
C ARG A 120 17.59 -23.63 -4.53
N LYS A 121 16.71 -24.53 -5.00
CA LYS A 121 15.47 -24.15 -5.68
C LYS A 121 14.58 -23.27 -4.80
N ALA A 122 14.37 -23.65 -3.54
CA ALA A 122 13.56 -22.88 -2.60
C ALA A 122 14.13 -21.48 -2.33
N LEU A 123 15.46 -21.36 -2.19
CA LEU A 123 16.14 -20.07 -2.02
C LEU A 123 15.95 -19.16 -3.24
N PHE A 124 16.08 -19.70 -4.46
CA PHE A 124 15.80 -18.94 -5.68
C PHE A 124 14.34 -18.51 -5.77
N GLU A 125 13.38 -19.38 -5.41
CA GLU A 125 11.97 -19.02 -5.39
C GLU A 125 11.67 -17.87 -4.43
N GLU A 126 12.25 -17.88 -3.23
CA GLU A 126 12.12 -16.77 -2.28
C GLU A 126 12.76 -15.49 -2.82
N PHE A 127 13.96 -15.59 -3.40
CA PHE A 127 14.66 -14.46 -4.00
C PHE A 127 13.80 -13.80 -5.10
N TRP A 128 13.24 -14.59 -6.01
CA TRP A 128 12.37 -14.08 -7.07
C TRP A 128 11.09 -13.45 -6.54
N LYS A 129 10.50 -13.99 -5.48
CA LYS A 129 9.34 -13.37 -4.80
C LYS A 129 9.70 -11.99 -4.26
N LEU A 130 10.82 -11.85 -3.57
CA LEU A 130 11.28 -10.56 -3.02
C LEU A 130 11.63 -9.55 -4.12
N GLN A 131 12.24 -10.01 -5.23
CA GLN A 131 12.58 -9.16 -6.37
C GLN A 131 11.32 -8.58 -7.04
N LYS A 132 10.31 -9.42 -7.33
CA LYS A 132 9.02 -8.97 -7.88
C LYS A 132 8.34 -7.96 -6.97
N PHE A 133 8.37 -8.19 -5.66
CA PHE A 133 7.82 -7.24 -4.70
C PHE A 133 8.56 -5.89 -4.74
N LYS A 134 9.90 -5.91 -4.82
CA LYS A 134 10.73 -4.69 -4.91
C LYS A 134 10.38 -3.87 -6.16
N GLU A 135 10.21 -4.53 -7.30
CA GLU A 135 9.80 -3.90 -8.56
C GLU A 135 8.42 -3.27 -8.45
N ALA A 136 7.44 -3.99 -7.91
CA ALA A 136 6.09 -3.46 -7.68
C ALA A 136 6.11 -2.21 -6.77
N SER A 137 6.91 -2.25 -5.69
CA SER A 137 7.09 -1.13 -4.76
C SER A 137 7.72 0.09 -5.45
N ILE A 138 8.72 -0.10 -6.32
CA ILE A 138 9.34 0.97 -7.10
C ILE A 138 8.32 1.62 -8.04
N VAL A 139 7.55 0.81 -8.76
CA VAL A 139 6.50 1.30 -9.68
C VAL A 139 5.45 2.11 -8.90
N GLN A 140 4.98 1.61 -7.76
CA GLN A 140 4.01 2.29 -6.91
C GLN A 140 4.56 3.64 -6.41
N ARG A 141 5.79 3.68 -5.91
CA ARG A 141 6.44 4.92 -5.44
C ARG A 141 6.65 5.92 -6.57
N SER A 142 7.04 5.46 -7.75
CA SER A 142 7.20 6.29 -8.94
C SER A 142 5.87 6.96 -9.32
N ARG A 143 4.78 6.18 -9.40
CA ARG A 143 3.44 6.71 -9.67
C ARG A 143 2.98 7.70 -8.61
N SER A 144 3.18 7.41 -7.33
CA SER A 144 2.85 8.32 -6.23
C SER A 144 3.64 9.63 -6.33
N LYS A 145 4.93 9.57 -6.67
CA LYS A 145 5.77 10.74 -6.89
C LYS A 145 5.29 11.55 -8.10
N TRP A 146 4.96 10.90 -9.21
CA TRP A 146 4.41 11.55 -10.39
C TRP A 146 3.10 12.27 -10.10
N LEU A 147 2.15 11.62 -9.40
CA LEU A 147 0.89 12.25 -9.00
C LEU A 147 1.14 13.51 -8.16
N SER A 148 2.06 13.43 -7.19
CA SER A 148 2.42 14.59 -6.36
C SER A 148 3.11 15.71 -7.14
N GLN A 149 3.89 15.40 -8.17
CA GLN A 149 4.64 16.40 -8.95
C GLN A 149 3.80 16.99 -10.10
N GLY A 150 2.89 16.21 -10.69
CA GLY A 150 1.96 16.66 -11.73
C GLY A 150 0.91 17.61 -11.19
N ASP A 151 0.40 17.35 -9.97
CA ASP A 151 -0.53 18.25 -9.26
C ASP A 151 0.14 19.57 -8.84
N ALA A 152 1.46 19.56 -8.63
CA ALA A 152 2.25 20.74 -8.31
C ALA A 152 2.58 21.64 -9.53
N ASN A 153 2.16 21.25 -10.75
CA ASN A 153 2.49 21.98 -11.97
C ASN A 153 1.46 23.08 -12.30
N SER A 154 1.36 24.09 -11.44
CA SER A 154 0.46 25.24 -11.64
C SER A 154 1.05 26.38 -12.49
N LYS A 155 2.24 26.21 -13.08
CA LYS A 155 2.92 27.26 -13.86
C LYS A 155 2.96 27.05 -15.37
N PHE A 156 2.65 25.85 -15.86
CA PHE A 156 2.67 25.56 -17.31
C PHE A 156 1.32 25.75 -18.01
N PHE A 157 0.26 26.06 -17.28
CA PHE A 157 -1.10 26.23 -17.81
C PHE A 157 -1.68 27.64 -17.63
N HIS A 158 -0.83 28.64 -17.44
CA HIS A 158 -1.20 30.06 -17.47
C HIS A 158 -0.32 30.83 -18.45
#